data_AF-A0A2N3L9B7-F1
#
_entry.id   AF-A0A2N3L9B7-F1
#
_cell.length_a   1.000
_cell.length_b   1.000
_cell.length_c   1.000
_cell.angle_alpha   90.00
_cell.angle_beta   90.00
_cell.angle_gamma   90.00
#
_symmetry.space_group_name_H-M   'P 1'
#
loop_
_entity.id
_entity.type
_entity.pdbx_description
1 polymer ?
#
loop_
_entity_poly.entity_id
_entity_poly.type
_entity_poly.pdbx_seq_one_letter_code
_entity_poly.pdbx_strand_id
1 'polypeptide(L)'
;MTTPQKLTLEDITARAEDEQISPVNFKQVKLTKKYLLPRIKELHNDMLLLRQQYDQSFDVSLSKGGKSYPEGFCQEITLGVKSLLEQKVGSATSPGLVALRDFVSNGGLAKRVWGNLRNQYFQNAFQFGSLYVDVSNDTVDIRKDKVEILPLSKARMFPINDYDGYADLAEKYWKGQVYPNRVLPDLAVMFPLFLITPDGNIGLHTNYQTILYRNMQHDFALSEKFLFRNKCKTLDLPTPYHEKLVAECGACVTPASDAELHSYFDNARETSLRFDVTRCQGMLDRAIAV
;
A
#
# COMPACT_ATOMS: atom_id res chain seq x y z
N MET A 1 28.32 19.77 -4.64
CA MET A 1 27.93 18.53 -3.94
C MET A 1 26.66 18.85 -3.16
N THR A 2 25.50 18.42 -3.65
CA THR A 2 24.24 18.54 -2.94
C THR A 2 24.29 17.64 -1.72
N THR A 3 24.09 18.19 -0.52
CA THR A 3 23.93 17.39 0.70
C THR A 3 22.86 16.34 0.44
N PRO A 4 23.11 15.04 0.69
CA PRO A 4 22.09 14.02 0.52
C PRO A 4 20.88 14.41 1.34
N GLN A 5 19.71 14.44 0.70
CA GLN A 5 18.45 14.70 1.40
C GLN A 5 18.29 13.63 2.47
N LYS A 6 18.23 14.03 3.74
CA LYS A 6 18.00 13.11 4.85
C LYS A 6 16.53 13.06 5.18
N LEU A 7 16.00 11.86 5.42
CA LEU A 7 14.71 11.72 6.08
C LEU A 7 14.89 11.86 7.59
N THR A 8 13.94 12.48 8.26
CA THR A 8 13.81 12.42 9.71
C THR A 8 12.92 11.23 10.11
N LEU A 9 12.96 10.86 11.39
CA LEU A 9 12.01 9.86 11.91
C LEU A 9 10.56 10.35 11.82
N GLU A 10 10.34 11.66 11.94
CA GLU A 10 9.03 12.28 11.73
C GLU A 10 8.55 12.12 10.29
N ASP A 11 9.43 12.36 9.30
CA ASP A 11 9.09 12.15 7.88
C ASP A 11 8.74 10.68 7.59
N ILE A 12 9.52 9.74 8.13
CA ILE A 12 9.29 8.31 7.97
C ILE A 12 7.96 7.91 8.62
N THR A 13 7.71 8.39 9.84
CA THR A 13 6.48 8.11 10.59
C THR A 13 5.26 8.67 9.84
N ALA A 14 5.34 9.92 9.37
CA ALA A 14 4.28 10.54 8.60
C ALA A 14 3.95 9.73 7.34
N ARG A 15 4.96 9.27 6.58
CA ARG A 15 4.76 8.44 5.38
C ARG A 15 4.23 7.03 5.72
N ALA A 16 4.67 6.44 6.82
CA ALA A 16 4.17 5.14 7.28
C ALA A 16 2.70 5.22 7.69
N GLU A 17 2.27 6.35 8.26
CA GLU A 17 0.91 6.57 8.76
C GLU A 17 -0.04 7.18 7.72
N ASP A 18 0.48 7.81 6.66
CA ASP A 18 -0.31 8.57 5.68
C ASP A 18 -1.45 7.76 5.06
N GLU A 19 -1.24 6.46 4.85
CA GLU A 19 -2.24 5.57 4.25
C GLU A 19 -2.81 4.54 5.22
N GLN A 20 -2.39 4.59 6.49
CA GLN A 20 -2.91 3.71 7.51
C GLN A 20 -4.33 4.11 7.90
N ILE A 21 -5.14 3.10 8.17
CA ILE A 21 -6.49 3.27 8.69
C ILE A 21 -6.39 3.84 10.10
N SER A 22 -6.99 5.01 10.31
CA SER A 22 -6.97 5.65 11.61
C SER A 22 -8.06 5.08 12.53
N PRO A 23 -7.77 4.88 13.83
CA PRO A 23 -8.79 4.49 14.80
C PRO A 23 -9.97 5.48 14.82
N VAL A 24 -11.18 4.96 14.82
CA VAL A 24 -12.41 5.78 14.87
C VAL A 24 -12.70 6.17 16.31
N ASN A 25 -12.37 7.40 16.67
CA ASN A 25 -12.66 7.95 18.00
C ASN A 25 -14.04 8.64 18.08
N PHE A 26 -14.45 9.02 19.29
CA PHE A 26 -15.76 9.65 19.55
C PHE A 26 -15.99 10.94 18.74
N LYS A 27 -14.94 11.76 18.56
CA LYS A 27 -15.01 12.98 17.75
C LYS A 27 -15.38 12.65 16.31
N GLN A 28 -14.70 11.67 15.69
CA GLN A 28 -14.98 11.27 14.31
C GLN A 28 -16.39 10.69 14.16
N VAL A 29 -16.87 9.89 15.10
CA VAL A 29 -18.25 9.39 15.08
C VAL A 29 -19.27 10.54 15.13
N LYS A 30 -19.07 11.51 16.04
CA LYS A 30 -19.97 12.66 16.19
C LYS A 30 -20.01 13.51 14.92
N LEU A 31 -18.85 13.78 14.33
CA LEU A 31 -18.75 14.57 13.09
C LEU A 31 -19.37 13.81 11.90
N THR A 32 -19.09 12.52 11.74
CA THR A 32 -19.71 11.71 10.70
C THR A 32 -21.25 11.71 10.82
N LYS A 33 -21.79 11.54 12.04
CA LYS A 33 -23.24 11.57 12.29
C LYS A 33 -23.86 12.94 11.99
N LYS A 34 -23.16 14.02 12.30
CA LYS A 34 -23.66 15.39 12.11
C LYS A 34 -23.64 15.82 10.65
N TYR A 35 -22.56 15.54 9.93
CA TYR A 35 -22.32 16.10 8.60
C TYR A 35 -22.56 15.10 7.47
N LEU A 36 -22.01 13.88 7.57
CA LEU A 36 -21.96 12.94 6.44
C LEU A 36 -23.19 12.04 6.35
N LEU A 37 -23.63 11.42 7.45
CA LEU A 37 -24.77 10.47 7.43
C LEU A 37 -26.08 11.08 6.91
N PRO A 38 -26.44 12.34 7.25
CA PRO A 38 -27.66 12.95 6.72
C PRO A 38 -27.62 13.17 5.20
N ARG A 39 -26.43 13.17 4.60
CA ARG A 39 -26.18 13.42 3.17
C ARG A 39 -25.52 12.23 2.49
N ILE A 40 -25.70 11.02 3.02
CA ILE A 40 -24.97 9.84 2.55
C ILE A 40 -25.27 9.49 1.10
N LYS A 41 -26.51 9.71 0.65
CA LYS A 41 -26.93 9.47 -0.74
C LYS A 41 -26.30 10.51 -1.67
N GLU A 42 -26.33 11.77 -1.27
CA GLU A 42 -25.73 12.86 -2.03
C GLU A 42 -24.19 12.73 -2.08
N LEU A 43 -23.57 12.30 -0.99
CA LEU A 43 -22.13 11.99 -0.94
C LEU A 43 -21.79 10.84 -1.89
N HIS A 44 -22.59 9.77 -1.90
CA HIS A 44 -22.42 8.66 -2.86
C HIS A 44 -22.51 9.14 -4.31
N ASN A 45 -23.53 9.92 -4.64
CA ASN A 45 -23.70 10.48 -5.98
C ASN A 45 -22.52 11.36 -6.39
N ASP A 46 -22.06 12.22 -5.49
CA ASP A 46 -20.91 13.09 -5.76
C ASP A 46 -19.62 12.28 -5.96
N MET A 47 -19.38 11.23 -5.16
CA MET A 47 -18.25 10.31 -5.37
C MET A 47 -18.35 9.59 -6.72
N LEU A 48 -19.56 9.19 -7.14
CA LEU A 48 -19.79 8.56 -8.43
C LEU A 48 -19.52 9.52 -9.60
N LEU A 49 -19.91 10.79 -9.47
CA LEU A 49 -19.61 11.83 -10.46
C LEU A 49 -18.10 12.09 -10.57
N LEU A 50 -17.38 12.14 -9.45
CA LEU A 50 -15.92 12.28 -9.48
C LEU A 50 -15.25 11.06 -10.12
N ARG A 51 -15.72 9.84 -9.80
CA ARG A 51 -15.27 8.60 -10.44
C ARG A 51 -15.50 8.64 -11.95
N GLN A 52 -16.70 9.05 -12.40
CA GLN A 52 -17.03 9.17 -13.81
C GLN A 52 -16.14 10.20 -14.52
N GLN A 53 -15.88 11.34 -13.89
CA GLN A 53 -14.99 12.35 -14.44
C GLN A 53 -13.56 11.81 -14.59
N TYR A 54 -13.07 11.05 -13.60
CA TYR A 54 -11.77 10.38 -13.72
C TYR A 54 -11.76 9.38 -14.87
N ASP A 55 -12.76 8.48 -14.94
CA ASP A 55 -12.92 7.51 -16.03
C ASP A 55 -12.82 8.16 -17.43
N GLN A 56 -13.40 9.36 -17.60
CA GLN A 56 -13.38 10.10 -18.87
C GLN A 56 -12.01 10.72 -19.21
N SER A 57 -11.19 10.97 -18.20
CA SER A 57 -9.86 11.58 -18.35
C SER A 57 -8.74 10.56 -18.44
N PHE A 58 -9.00 9.32 -18.01
CA PHE A 58 -8.01 8.25 -17.95
C PHE A 58 -7.91 7.52 -19.29
N ASP A 59 -6.69 7.11 -19.66
CA ASP A 59 -6.49 6.25 -20.82
C ASP A 59 -6.98 4.82 -20.52
N VAL A 60 -8.25 4.56 -20.84
CA VAL A 60 -8.90 3.26 -20.62
C VAL A 60 -8.36 2.15 -21.51
N SER A 61 -7.50 2.46 -22.49
CA SER A 61 -6.83 1.46 -23.33
C SER A 61 -5.64 0.79 -22.62
N LEU A 62 -5.18 1.37 -21.51
CA LEU A 62 -4.12 0.79 -20.69
C LEU A 62 -4.54 -0.57 -20.14
N SER A 63 -3.59 -1.51 -20.17
CA SER A 63 -3.72 -2.81 -19.53
C SER A 63 -2.67 -2.97 -18.43
N LYS A 64 -3.03 -3.69 -17.37
CA LYS A 64 -2.16 -3.93 -16.22
C LYS A 64 -2.23 -5.39 -15.82
N GLY A 65 -1.10 -6.11 -15.91
CA GLY A 65 -1.05 -7.55 -15.62
C GLY A 65 -2.07 -8.35 -16.45
N GLY A 66 -2.25 -8.00 -17.72
CA GLY A 66 -3.21 -8.63 -18.63
C GLY A 66 -4.68 -8.23 -18.41
N LYS A 67 -4.97 -7.34 -17.45
CA LYS A 67 -6.33 -6.87 -17.15
C LYS A 67 -6.64 -5.55 -17.84
N SER A 68 -7.85 -5.44 -18.35
CA SER A 68 -8.37 -4.19 -18.93
C SER A 68 -8.98 -3.30 -17.84
N TYR A 69 -8.95 -1.99 -18.05
CA TYR A 69 -9.64 -1.03 -17.20
C TYR A 69 -11.13 -1.41 -17.01
N PRO A 70 -11.70 -1.36 -15.78
CA PRO A 70 -11.11 -0.86 -14.53
C PRO A 70 -10.44 -1.94 -13.67
N GLU A 71 -10.35 -3.19 -14.13
CA GLU A 71 -9.89 -4.30 -13.30
C GLU A 71 -8.40 -4.16 -12.93
N GLY A 72 -8.09 -4.14 -11.64
CA GLY A 72 -6.73 -3.92 -11.13
C GLY A 72 -6.28 -2.46 -11.03
N PHE A 73 -7.14 -1.48 -11.35
CA PHE A 73 -6.83 -0.05 -11.35
C PHE A 73 -7.31 0.70 -10.08
N CYS A 74 -7.47 0.00 -8.94
CA CYS A 74 -7.99 0.62 -7.70
C CYS A 74 -7.15 1.79 -7.21
N GLN A 75 -5.82 1.72 -7.38
CA GLN A 75 -4.90 2.76 -6.95
C GLN A 75 -5.04 4.01 -7.83
N GLU A 76 -4.98 3.83 -9.14
CA GLU A 76 -5.08 4.88 -10.15
C GLU A 76 -6.42 5.63 -10.00
N ILE A 77 -7.52 4.87 -9.93
CA ILE A 77 -8.86 5.41 -9.71
C ILE A 77 -8.94 6.20 -8.41
N THR A 78 -8.48 5.63 -7.29
CA THR A 78 -8.58 6.30 -5.98
C THR A 78 -7.72 7.57 -5.93
N LEU A 79 -6.50 7.54 -6.48
CA LEU A 79 -5.63 8.72 -6.56
C LEU A 79 -6.21 9.79 -7.48
N GLY A 80 -6.76 9.40 -8.62
CA GLY A 80 -7.42 10.32 -9.55
C GLY A 80 -8.62 11.03 -8.92
N VAL A 81 -9.49 10.26 -8.27
CA VAL A 81 -10.63 10.82 -7.53
C VAL A 81 -10.16 11.69 -6.37
N LYS A 82 -9.08 11.31 -5.66
CA LYS A 82 -8.48 12.14 -4.61
C LYS A 82 -8.07 13.51 -5.14
N SER A 83 -7.36 13.56 -6.27
CA SER A 83 -6.94 14.83 -6.88
C SER A 83 -8.13 15.69 -7.29
N LEU A 84 -9.18 15.10 -7.88
CA LEU A 84 -10.41 15.83 -8.21
C LEU A 84 -11.14 16.34 -6.96
N LEU A 85 -11.16 15.55 -5.89
CA LEU A 85 -11.76 15.90 -4.62
C LEU A 85 -11.05 17.10 -3.98
N GLU A 86 -9.71 17.08 -3.94
CA GLU A 86 -8.89 18.16 -3.39
C GLU A 86 -9.08 19.49 -4.14
N GLN A 87 -9.28 19.43 -5.46
CA GLN A 87 -9.56 20.61 -6.27
C GLN A 87 -10.96 21.20 -6.03
N LYS A 88 -11.94 20.35 -5.73
CA LYS A 88 -13.38 20.74 -5.71
C LYS A 88 -13.96 20.98 -4.33
N VAL A 89 -13.42 20.35 -3.28
CA VAL A 89 -14.05 20.34 -1.96
C VAL A 89 -14.13 21.75 -1.35
N GLY A 90 -13.13 22.60 -1.57
CA GLY A 90 -13.09 23.97 -1.05
C GLY A 90 -14.19 24.88 -1.61
N SER A 91 -14.54 24.71 -2.88
CA SER A 91 -15.56 25.48 -3.62
C SER A 91 -16.84 24.68 -3.89
N ALA A 92 -17.04 23.59 -3.14
CA ALA A 92 -18.14 22.65 -3.35
C ALA A 92 -19.52 23.33 -3.29
N THR A 93 -20.34 23.06 -4.31
CA THR A 93 -21.74 23.50 -4.39
C THR A 93 -22.72 22.32 -4.33
N SER A 94 -22.29 21.10 -4.66
CA SER A 94 -23.13 19.91 -4.58
C SER A 94 -23.34 19.47 -3.12
N PRO A 95 -24.52 18.96 -2.74
CA PRO A 95 -24.84 18.70 -1.34
C PRO A 95 -23.91 17.71 -0.63
N GLY A 96 -23.40 16.69 -1.33
CA GLY A 96 -22.49 15.70 -0.77
C GLY A 96 -21.11 16.28 -0.50
N LEU A 97 -20.53 17.02 -1.46
CA LEU A 97 -19.25 17.70 -1.29
C LEU A 97 -19.32 18.86 -0.30
N VAL A 98 -20.46 19.56 -0.21
CA VAL A 98 -20.70 20.55 0.85
C VAL A 98 -20.66 19.88 2.23
N ALA A 99 -21.33 18.74 2.38
CA ALA A 99 -21.29 17.98 3.64
C ALA A 99 -19.87 17.51 3.99
N LEU A 100 -19.10 17.05 3.01
CA LEU A 100 -17.71 16.66 3.21
C LEU A 100 -16.81 17.85 3.57
N ARG A 101 -16.95 18.99 2.88
CA ARG A 101 -16.25 20.23 3.20
C ARG A 101 -16.53 20.65 4.64
N ASP A 102 -17.79 20.72 5.03
CA ASP A 102 -18.19 21.14 6.36
C ASP A 102 -17.70 20.14 7.43
N PHE A 103 -17.70 18.84 7.12
CA PHE A 103 -17.10 17.80 7.95
C PHE A 103 -15.60 18.05 8.18
N VAL A 104 -14.82 18.26 7.11
CA VAL A 104 -13.37 18.51 7.19
C VAL A 104 -13.07 19.81 7.93
N SER A 105 -13.78 20.90 7.61
CA SER A 105 -13.64 22.21 8.27
C SER A 105 -13.92 22.17 9.78
N ASN A 106 -14.67 21.16 10.26
CA ASN A 106 -14.92 20.93 11.69
C ASN A 106 -13.97 19.89 12.31
N GLY A 107 -12.86 19.57 11.64
CA GLY A 107 -11.83 18.63 12.10
C GLY A 107 -12.17 17.16 11.86
N GLY A 108 -13.02 16.90 10.86
CA GLY A 108 -13.29 15.56 10.35
C GLY A 108 -12.10 15.01 9.57
N LEU A 109 -11.80 13.72 9.77
CA LEU A 109 -10.71 13.05 9.06
C LEU A 109 -11.19 12.60 7.69
N ALA A 110 -10.59 13.11 6.62
CA ALA A 110 -10.78 12.62 5.26
C ALA A 110 -9.42 12.33 4.63
N LYS A 111 -9.10 11.05 4.43
CA LYS A 111 -7.79 10.62 3.87
C LYS A 111 -7.95 9.38 3.01
N ARG A 112 -6.99 9.15 2.11
CA ARG A 112 -6.83 7.85 1.45
C ARG A 112 -6.32 6.83 2.47
N VAL A 113 -6.73 5.59 2.31
CA VAL A 113 -6.23 4.44 3.06
C VAL A 113 -5.90 3.30 2.12
N TRP A 114 -4.90 2.51 2.50
CA TRP A 114 -4.55 1.25 1.85
C TRP A 114 -4.50 0.13 2.88
N GLY A 115 -4.94 -1.06 2.51
CA GLY A 115 -4.95 -2.18 3.44
C GLY A 115 -5.66 -3.42 2.95
N ASN A 116 -5.95 -4.30 3.90
CA ASN A 116 -6.56 -5.60 3.70
C ASN A 116 -8.09 -5.48 3.79
N LEU A 117 -8.75 -5.57 2.64
CA LEU A 117 -10.20 -5.65 2.58
C LEU A 117 -10.65 -7.11 2.71
N ARG A 118 -11.39 -7.39 3.79
CA ARG A 118 -12.11 -8.66 4.04
C ARG A 118 -11.21 -9.90 4.04
N ASN A 119 -9.91 -9.76 4.30
CA ASN A 119 -8.90 -10.84 4.25
C ASN A 119 -8.74 -11.46 2.85
N GLN A 120 -9.05 -10.68 1.81
CA GLN A 120 -9.12 -11.18 0.44
C GLN A 120 -8.42 -10.29 -0.58
N TYR A 121 -8.41 -8.97 -0.36
CA TYR A 121 -7.94 -8.01 -1.35
C TYR A 121 -7.02 -6.97 -0.72
N PHE A 122 -5.95 -6.58 -1.42
CA PHE A 122 -5.34 -5.27 -1.20
C PHE A 122 -6.27 -4.22 -1.80
N GLN A 123 -6.65 -3.20 -1.02
CA GLN A 123 -7.59 -2.19 -1.50
C GLN A 123 -7.14 -0.77 -1.17
N ASN A 124 -7.34 0.12 -2.16
CA ASN A 124 -7.29 1.57 -1.98
C ASN A 124 -8.71 2.08 -1.77
N ALA A 125 -8.90 2.91 -0.75
CA ALA A 125 -10.18 3.54 -0.46
C ALA A 125 -9.95 4.87 0.26
N PHE A 126 -11.03 5.54 0.65
CA PHE A 126 -10.99 6.66 1.59
C PHE A 126 -11.56 6.26 2.96
N GLN A 127 -11.02 6.90 3.99
CA GLN A 127 -11.65 6.96 5.30
C GLN A 127 -12.20 8.37 5.52
N PHE A 128 -13.52 8.49 5.61
CA PHE A 128 -14.21 9.73 5.99
C PHE A 128 -14.79 9.58 7.40
N GLY A 129 -13.98 9.91 8.40
CA GLY A 129 -14.29 9.72 9.82
C GLY A 129 -14.54 8.24 10.14
N SER A 130 -15.80 7.90 10.40
CA SER A 130 -16.25 6.53 10.67
C SER A 130 -16.76 5.76 9.44
N LEU A 131 -16.65 6.34 8.24
CA LEU A 131 -17.04 5.71 6.97
C LEU A 131 -15.82 5.18 6.21
N TYR A 132 -16.01 4.01 5.62
CA TYR A 132 -15.25 3.50 4.49
C TYR A 132 -15.93 3.99 3.21
N VAL A 133 -15.15 4.58 2.30
CA VAL A 133 -15.63 5.09 1.01
C VAL A 133 -14.72 4.56 -0.08
N ASP A 134 -15.22 3.60 -0.84
CA ASP A 134 -14.50 3.00 -1.97
C ASP A 134 -15.06 3.56 -3.26
N VAL A 135 -14.21 4.18 -4.07
CA VAL A 135 -14.57 4.72 -5.38
C VAL A 135 -14.13 3.80 -6.53
N SER A 136 -13.67 2.60 -6.19
CA SER A 136 -13.06 1.59 -7.04
C SER A 136 -13.55 0.17 -6.71
N ASN A 137 -14.76 0.04 -6.20
CA ASN A 137 -15.30 -1.23 -5.69
C ASN A 137 -15.53 -2.28 -6.80
N ASP A 138 -15.61 -1.84 -8.05
CA ASP A 138 -15.75 -2.64 -9.28
C ASP A 138 -14.40 -3.16 -9.84
N THR A 139 -13.27 -2.80 -9.24
CA THR A 139 -11.93 -3.11 -9.80
C THR A 139 -11.45 -4.53 -9.57
N VAL A 140 -12.20 -5.33 -8.80
CA VAL A 140 -11.98 -6.78 -8.64
C VAL A 140 -13.10 -7.60 -9.28
N ASP A 141 -14.31 -7.05 -9.28
CA ASP A 141 -15.48 -7.64 -9.93
C ASP A 141 -16.27 -6.52 -10.58
N ILE A 142 -16.16 -6.40 -11.91
CA ILE A 142 -16.74 -5.32 -12.71
C ILE A 142 -18.27 -5.26 -12.66
N ARG A 143 -18.93 -6.28 -12.09
CA ARG A 143 -20.39 -6.33 -11.92
C ARG A 143 -20.87 -5.59 -10.67
N LYS A 144 -19.95 -5.24 -9.76
CA LYS A 144 -20.27 -4.47 -8.55
C LYS A 144 -20.52 -3.00 -8.89
N ASP A 145 -21.19 -2.31 -7.97
CA ASP A 145 -21.27 -0.85 -8.01
C ASP A 145 -19.87 -0.23 -7.94
N LYS A 146 -19.64 0.83 -8.74
CA LYS A 146 -18.36 1.55 -8.77
C LYS A 146 -17.98 2.17 -7.43
N VAL A 147 -18.98 2.64 -6.68
CA VAL A 147 -18.82 3.34 -5.41
C VAL A 147 -19.55 2.59 -4.29
N GLU A 148 -18.83 2.27 -3.20
CA GLU A 148 -19.36 1.66 -1.98
C GLU A 148 -19.13 2.62 -0.80
N ILE A 149 -20.17 2.93 -0.03
CA ILE A 149 -20.03 3.69 1.22
C ILE A 149 -20.70 2.93 2.37
N LEU A 150 -19.95 2.68 3.43
CA LEU A 150 -20.47 2.00 4.61
C LEU A 150 -19.70 2.35 5.89
N PRO A 151 -20.21 2.02 7.09
CA PRO A 151 -19.44 2.15 8.32
C PRO A 151 -18.14 1.35 8.24
N LEU A 152 -17.01 1.93 8.64
CA LEU A 152 -15.69 1.29 8.58
C LEU A 152 -15.67 -0.08 9.29
N SER A 153 -16.39 -0.19 10.42
CA SER A 153 -16.53 -1.45 11.17
C SER A 153 -17.24 -2.56 10.38
N LYS A 154 -18.09 -2.22 9.42
CA LYS A 154 -18.76 -3.18 8.53
C LYS A 154 -17.93 -3.52 7.29
N ALA A 155 -16.96 -2.68 6.92
CA ALA A 155 -16.13 -2.90 5.73
C ALA A 155 -15.18 -4.07 5.90
N ARG A 156 -14.78 -4.36 7.15
CA ARG A 156 -13.71 -5.32 7.45
C ARG A 156 -12.43 -4.95 6.70
N MET A 157 -12.13 -3.66 6.71
CA MET A 157 -10.90 -3.09 6.16
C MET A 157 -9.88 -3.01 7.31
N PHE A 158 -8.76 -3.69 7.17
CA PHE A 158 -7.74 -3.85 8.21
C PHE A 158 -6.39 -3.27 7.76
N PRO A 159 -5.61 -2.70 8.69
CA PRO A 159 -4.28 -2.22 8.37
C PRO A 159 -3.35 -3.40 8.07
N ILE A 160 -2.40 -3.18 7.16
CA ILE A 160 -1.30 -4.12 6.91
C ILE A 160 -0.10 -3.61 7.71
N ASN A 161 0.24 -4.34 8.76
CA ASN A 161 1.19 -3.89 9.78
C ASN A 161 2.58 -4.54 9.65
N ASP A 162 2.67 -5.69 8.99
CA ASP A 162 3.89 -6.45 8.84
C ASP A 162 3.90 -7.29 7.56
N TYR A 163 5.05 -7.89 7.28
CA TYR A 163 5.26 -8.72 6.10
C TYR A 163 4.55 -10.08 6.19
N ASP A 164 4.25 -10.58 7.40
CA ASP A 164 3.49 -11.83 7.57
C ASP A 164 2.06 -11.65 7.03
N GLY A 165 1.37 -10.60 7.47
CA GLY A 165 0.03 -10.27 6.99
C GLY A 165 0.01 -9.86 5.52
N TYR A 166 1.06 -9.19 5.03
CA TYR A 166 1.22 -8.90 3.61
C TYR A 166 1.35 -10.18 2.78
N ALA A 167 2.24 -11.10 3.18
CA ALA A 167 2.50 -12.35 2.48
C ALA A 167 1.23 -13.21 2.40
N ASP A 168 0.56 -13.42 3.53
CA ASP A 168 -0.69 -14.19 3.59
C ASP A 168 -1.79 -13.61 2.69
N LEU A 169 -1.84 -12.28 2.54
CA LEU A 169 -2.79 -11.61 1.66
C LEU A 169 -2.36 -11.71 0.19
N ALA A 170 -1.07 -11.55 -0.10
CA ALA A 170 -0.51 -11.67 -1.45
C ALA A 170 -0.74 -13.07 -2.04
N GLU A 171 -0.49 -14.13 -1.28
CA GLU A 171 -0.74 -15.51 -1.71
C GLU A 171 -2.23 -15.74 -2.00
N LYS A 172 -3.14 -15.18 -1.20
CA LYS A 172 -4.59 -15.31 -1.42
C LYS A 172 -5.07 -14.51 -2.62
N TYR A 173 -4.67 -13.25 -2.71
CA TYR A 173 -5.21 -12.32 -3.70
C TYR A 173 -4.60 -12.52 -5.09
N TRP A 174 -3.27 -12.62 -5.14
CA TRP A 174 -2.53 -12.77 -6.40
C TRP A 174 -2.28 -14.24 -6.75
N LYS A 175 -2.66 -15.19 -5.88
CA LYS A 175 -2.48 -16.63 -6.08
C LYS A 175 -1.02 -17.04 -6.28
N GLY A 176 -0.09 -16.19 -5.85
CA GLY A 176 1.34 -16.44 -5.94
C GLY A 176 1.87 -17.23 -4.74
N GLN A 177 3.18 -17.46 -4.74
CA GLN A 177 3.91 -18.10 -3.66
C GLN A 177 4.98 -17.17 -3.12
N VAL A 178 5.06 -17.05 -1.79
CA VAL A 178 6.01 -16.16 -1.13
C VAL A 178 7.25 -16.92 -0.66
N TYR A 179 8.42 -16.34 -0.93
CA TYR A 179 9.73 -16.88 -0.53
C TYR A 179 10.55 -15.82 0.23
N PRO A 180 11.36 -16.18 1.22
CA PRO A 180 12.23 -15.24 1.92
C PRO A 180 13.35 -14.74 1.01
N ASN A 181 13.66 -13.44 1.07
CA ASN A 181 14.80 -12.89 0.37
C ASN A 181 16.10 -13.21 1.12
N ARG A 182 16.69 -14.36 0.79
CA ARG A 182 18.01 -14.78 1.30
C ARG A 182 19.12 -14.67 0.26
N VAL A 183 18.79 -14.37 -1.00
CA VAL A 183 19.75 -14.38 -2.11
C VAL A 183 20.19 -12.97 -2.51
N LEU A 184 19.47 -11.92 -2.11
CA LEU A 184 19.86 -10.51 -2.25
C LEU A 184 19.92 -9.86 -0.85
N PRO A 185 20.92 -10.22 -0.02
CA PRO A 185 20.92 -9.92 1.42
C PRO A 185 21.02 -8.41 1.72
N ASP A 186 21.64 -7.63 0.84
CA ASP A 186 21.66 -6.17 0.94
C ASP A 186 20.26 -5.56 0.75
N LEU A 187 19.48 -6.08 -0.20
CA LEU A 187 18.09 -5.68 -0.43
C LEU A 187 17.12 -6.24 0.61
N ALA A 188 17.43 -7.37 1.24
CA ALA A 188 16.57 -8.07 2.19
C ALA A 188 16.17 -7.22 3.41
N VAL A 189 17.01 -6.24 3.77
CA VAL A 189 16.72 -5.27 4.84
C VAL A 189 15.44 -4.48 4.56
N MET A 190 15.24 -4.06 3.31
CA MET A 190 14.07 -3.28 2.88
C MET A 190 12.99 -4.13 2.21
N PHE A 191 13.39 -5.22 1.53
CA PHE A 191 12.53 -6.07 0.72
C PHE A 191 12.76 -7.55 1.12
N PRO A 192 12.12 -8.02 2.21
CA PRO A 192 12.46 -9.31 2.83
C PRO A 192 11.84 -10.52 2.12
N LEU A 193 11.06 -10.32 1.05
CA LEU A 193 10.33 -11.39 0.40
C LEU A 193 10.27 -11.24 -1.11
N PHE A 194 10.27 -12.38 -1.78
CA PHE A 194 9.87 -12.53 -3.17
C PHE A 194 8.43 -13.02 -3.25
N LEU A 195 7.74 -12.63 -4.31
CA LEU A 195 6.51 -13.30 -4.75
C LEU A 195 6.75 -13.86 -6.13
N ILE A 196 6.35 -15.12 -6.33
CA ILE A 196 6.24 -15.73 -7.66
C ILE A 196 4.76 -15.81 -8.00
N THR A 197 4.31 -15.14 -9.06
CA THR A 197 2.92 -15.13 -9.51
C THR A 197 2.60 -16.34 -10.42
N PRO A 198 1.31 -16.70 -10.63
CA PRO A 198 0.93 -17.87 -11.43
C PRO A 198 1.42 -17.88 -12.88
N ASP A 199 1.66 -16.70 -13.46
CA ASP A 199 2.25 -16.51 -14.79
C ASP A 199 3.78 -16.69 -14.80
N GLY A 200 4.37 -17.03 -13.65
CA GLY A 200 5.79 -17.33 -13.50
C GLY A 200 6.67 -16.10 -13.32
N ASN A 201 6.11 -14.90 -13.14
CA ASN A 201 6.91 -13.72 -12.83
C ASN A 201 7.37 -13.75 -11.36
N ILE A 202 8.63 -13.40 -11.13
CA ILE A 202 9.21 -13.19 -9.81
C ILE A 202 9.42 -11.69 -9.61
N GLY A 203 9.20 -11.19 -8.40
CA GLY A 203 9.57 -9.82 -8.04
C GLY A 203 9.89 -9.67 -6.56
N LEU A 204 10.69 -8.66 -6.24
CA LEU A 204 10.81 -8.15 -4.88
C LEU A 204 9.55 -7.35 -4.54
N HIS A 205 8.54 -8.05 -4.05
CA HIS A 205 7.29 -7.43 -3.62
C HIS A 205 7.49 -6.64 -2.34
N THR A 206 6.46 -5.89 -1.94
CA THR A 206 6.46 -4.94 -0.80
C THR A 206 7.09 -3.58 -1.08
N ASN A 207 7.29 -3.21 -2.35
CA ASN A 207 7.61 -1.85 -2.77
C ASN A 207 6.48 -0.82 -2.53
N TYR A 208 5.37 -1.24 -1.91
CA TYR A 208 4.30 -0.33 -1.54
C TYR A 208 4.77 0.58 -0.41
N GLN A 209 4.69 1.89 -0.62
CA GLN A 209 5.32 2.89 0.25
C GLN A 209 4.96 2.69 1.73
N THR A 210 3.71 2.37 2.04
CA THR A 210 3.24 2.24 3.43
C THR A 210 4.01 1.19 4.23
N ILE A 211 4.18 -0.03 3.72
CA ILE A 211 4.86 -1.10 4.47
C ILE A 211 6.38 -0.86 4.53
N LEU A 212 6.95 -0.27 3.47
CA LEU A 212 8.36 0.07 3.42
C LEU A 212 8.73 1.14 4.46
N TYR A 213 8.00 2.26 4.49
CA TYR A 213 8.23 3.31 5.49
C TYR A 213 7.94 2.81 6.90
N ARG A 214 6.97 1.90 7.08
CA ARG A 214 6.72 1.27 8.37
C ARG A 214 7.89 0.39 8.82
N ASN A 215 8.50 -0.35 7.91
CA ASN A 215 9.70 -1.12 8.21
C ASN A 215 10.87 -0.20 8.61
N MET A 216 11.06 0.92 7.91
CA MET A 216 12.04 1.96 8.28
C MET A 216 11.75 2.61 9.64
N GLN A 217 10.47 2.87 9.95
CA GLN A 217 10.01 3.41 11.23
C GLN A 217 10.42 2.49 12.39
N HIS A 218 10.29 1.17 12.18
CA HIS A 218 10.67 0.14 13.14
C HIS A 218 12.12 -0.32 13.01
N ASP A 219 12.99 0.47 12.38
CA ASP A 219 14.42 0.16 12.26
C ASP A 219 14.70 -1.24 11.68
N PHE A 220 13.95 -1.57 10.63
CA PHE A 220 13.97 -2.81 9.86
C PHE A 220 13.53 -4.08 10.62
N ALA A 221 12.99 -3.94 11.83
CA ALA A 221 12.56 -5.07 12.66
C ALA A 221 11.42 -5.90 12.03
N LEU A 222 10.62 -5.34 11.11
CA LEU A 222 9.58 -6.09 10.42
C LEU A 222 10.19 -7.08 9.41
N SER A 223 11.21 -6.66 8.67
CA SER A 223 11.96 -7.54 7.76
C SER A 223 12.68 -8.64 8.53
N GLU A 224 13.32 -8.33 9.66
CA GLU A 224 13.96 -9.34 10.52
C GLU A 224 12.95 -10.36 11.03
N LYS A 225 11.79 -9.89 11.53
CA LYS A 225 10.71 -10.79 11.97
C LYS A 225 10.33 -11.76 10.85
N PHE A 226 10.18 -11.25 9.62
CA PHE A 226 9.84 -12.07 8.48
C PHE A 226 10.94 -13.11 8.16
N LEU A 227 12.19 -12.68 8.00
CA LEU A 227 13.27 -13.57 7.57
C LEU A 227 13.65 -14.62 8.60
N PHE A 228 13.54 -14.33 9.90
CA PHE A 228 14.04 -15.20 10.97
C PHE A 228 12.96 -15.95 11.75
N ARG A 229 11.71 -15.46 11.74
CA ARG A 229 10.62 -16.01 12.56
C ARG A 229 9.38 -16.44 11.78
N ASN A 230 9.25 -16.08 10.51
CA ASN A 230 8.11 -16.48 9.69
C ASN A 230 8.14 -17.99 9.38
N LYS A 231 6.97 -18.57 9.11
CA LYS A 231 6.78 -19.96 8.67
C LYS A 231 7.57 -20.31 7.40
N CYS A 232 7.78 -19.34 6.51
CA CYS A 232 8.44 -19.50 5.22
C CYS A 232 9.97 -19.34 5.31
N LYS A 233 10.55 -19.11 6.49
CA LYS A 233 11.99 -18.79 6.64
C LYS A 233 12.95 -19.84 6.08
N THR A 234 12.51 -21.09 6.02
CA THR A 234 13.28 -22.24 5.52
C THR A 234 12.93 -22.61 4.10
N LEU A 235 12.08 -21.85 3.42
CA LEU A 235 11.79 -22.08 2.01
C LEU A 235 12.93 -21.56 1.16
N ASP A 236 13.46 -22.42 0.30
CA ASP A 236 14.40 -22.03 -0.73
C ASP A 236 13.65 -21.53 -1.96
N LEU A 237 14.22 -20.51 -2.59
CA LEU A 237 13.71 -20.05 -3.87
C LEU A 237 13.88 -21.17 -4.91
N PRO A 238 12.87 -21.47 -5.75
CA PRO A 238 13.01 -22.57 -6.70
C PRO A 238 14.16 -22.31 -7.68
N THR A 239 14.93 -23.37 -8.00
CA THR A 239 16.20 -23.29 -8.73
C THR A 239 16.16 -22.42 -9.99
N PRO A 240 15.16 -22.51 -10.89
CA PRO A 240 15.14 -21.68 -12.10
C PRO A 240 15.11 -20.17 -11.81
N TYR A 241 14.42 -19.77 -10.74
CA TYR A 241 14.35 -18.36 -10.33
C TYR A 241 15.65 -17.92 -9.65
N HIS A 242 16.23 -18.79 -8.83
CA HIS A 242 17.50 -18.51 -8.16
C HIS A 242 18.63 -18.32 -9.17
N GLU A 243 18.77 -19.23 -10.13
CA GLU A 243 19.77 -19.14 -11.21
C GLU A 243 19.60 -17.86 -12.03
N LYS A 244 18.35 -17.50 -12.35
CA LYS A 244 18.03 -16.22 -13.03
C LYS A 244 18.52 -15.02 -12.22
N LEU A 245 18.20 -14.95 -10.93
CA LEU A 245 18.61 -13.84 -10.07
C LEU A 245 20.14 -13.75 -9.90
N VAL A 246 20.84 -14.89 -9.88
CA VAL A 246 22.31 -14.93 -9.86
C VAL A 246 22.87 -14.32 -11.14
N ALA A 247 22.33 -14.72 -12.30
CA ALA A 247 22.81 -14.28 -13.61
C ALA A 247 22.50 -12.81 -13.90
N GLU A 248 21.32 -12.32 -13.51
CA GLU A 248 20.78 -11.02 -13.96
C GLU A 248 20.85 -9.93 -12.86
N CYS A 249 20.79 -10.33 -11.59
CA CYS A 249 20.62 -9.39 -10.48
C CYS A 249 21.77 -9.41 -9.46
N GLY A 250 22.80 -10.23 -9.69
CA GLY A 250 23.95 -10.37 -8.79
C GLY A 250 23.60 -11.04 -7.47
N ALA A 251 22.61 -11.92 -7.45
CA ALA A 251 22.24 -12.67 -6.26
C ALA A 251 23.35 -13.66 -5.82
N CYS A 252 23.39 -13.97 -4.53
CA CYS A 252 24.30 -14.94 -3.96
C CYS A 252 24.03 -16.35 -4.53
N VAL A 253 25.08 -17.05 -4.95
CA VAL A 253 24.99 -18.44 -5.44
C VAL A 253 24.49 -19.38 -4.34
N THR A 254 24.87 -19.12 -3.09
CA THR A 254 24.34 -19.80 -1.90
C THR A 254 23.49 -18.80 -1.12
N PRO A 255 22.25 -19.13 -0.74
CA PRO A 255 21.44 -18.26 0.10
C PRO A 255 22.16 -17.89 1.40
N ALA A 256 22.09 -16.62 1.79
CA ALA A 256 22.71 -16.10 2.99
C ALA A 256 22.18 -16.82 4.24
N SER A 257 23.12 -17.22 5.10
CA SER A 257 22.86 -17.72 6.44
C SER A 257 22.24 -16.64 7.34
N ASP A 258 21.66 -17.05 8.47
CA ASP A 258 21.12 -16.10 9.44
C ASP A 258 22.22 -15.16 9.98
N ALA A 259 23.44 -15.66 10.20
CA ALA A 259 24.57 -14.87 10.66
C ALA A 259 24.97 -13.79 9.63
N GLU A 260 25.03 -14.16 8.35
CA GLU A 260 25.31 -13.21 7.26
C GLU A 260 24.21 -12.15 7.16
N LEU A 261 22.93 -12.56 7.16
CA LEU A 261 21.81 -11.60 7.10
C LEU A 261 21.81 -10.64 8.29
N HIS A 262 22.06 -11.12 9.51
CA HIS A 262 22.18 -10.25 10.68
C HIS A 262 23.24 -9.15 10.48
N SER A 263 24.38 -9.46 9.87
CA SER A 263 25.41 -8.44 9.59
C SER A 263 24.94 -7.31 8.66
N TYR A 264 24.02 -7.60 7.72
CA TYR A 264 23.42 -6.58 6.86
C TYR A 264 22.46 -5.68 7.62
N PHE A 265 21.67 -6.24 8.54
CA PHE A 265 20.79 -5.45 9.40
C PHE A 265 21.58 -4.56 10.36
N ASP A 266 22.64 -5.10 10.97
CA ASP A 266 23.53 -4.33 11.84
C ASP A 266 24.19 -3.18 11.06
N ASN A 267 24.71 -3.47 9.86
CA ASN A 267 25.28 -2.42 9.00
C ASN A 267 24.26 -1.35 8.60
N ALA A 268 23.01 -1.74 8.30
CA ALA A 268 21.96 -0.79 7.95
C ALA A 268 21.65 0.17 9.13
N ARG A 269 21.72 -0.31 10.37
CA ARG A 269 21.56 0.51 11.58
C ARG A 269 22.76 1.41 11.83
N GLU A 270 23.96 0.85 11.81
CA GLU A 270 25.22 1.58 12.02
C GLU A 270 25.37 2.72 11.00
N THR A 271 25.01 2.46 9.75
CA THR A 271 25.10 3.43 8.66
C THR A 271 23.86 4.33 8.56
N SER A 272 22.88 4.18 9.44
CA SER A 272 21.64 4.95 9.44
C SER A 272 20.91 4.92 8.08
N LEU A 273 20.90 3.74 7.43
CA LEU A 273 20.35 3.55 6.08
C LEU A 273 18.95 4.16 5.93
N ARG A 274 18.07 3.99 6.93
CA ARG A 274 16.69 4.50 6.90
C ARG A 274 16.59 6.03 6.73
N PHE A 275 17.65 6.77 6.99
CA PHE A 275 17.68 8.23 6.85
C PHE A 275 18.37 8.70 5.56
N ASP A 276 18.95 7.78 4.77
CA ASP A 276 19.67 8.09 3.53
C ASP A 276 18.76 7.86 2.31
N VAL A 277 18.15 8.94 1.82
CA VAL A 277 17.24 8.90 0.67
C VAL A 277 17.92 8.35 -0.57
N THR A 278 19.18 8.72 -0.81
CA THR A 278 19.91 8.31 -2.01
C THR A 278 20.13 6.80 -2.00
N ARG A 279 20.56 6.24 -0.87
CA ARG A 279 20.76 4.78 -0.73
C ARG A 279 19.44 4.04 -0.79
N CYS A 280 18.41 4.50 -0.07
CA CYS A 280 17.09 3.89 -0.10
C CYS A 280 16.48 3.89 -1.51
N GLN A 281 16.63 4.99 -2.26
CA GLN A 281 16.14 5.07 -3.63
C GLN A 281 16.91 4.12 -4.56
N GLY A 282 18.25 4.08 -4.46
CA GLY A 282 19.05 3.14 -5.26
C GLY A 282 18.71 1.67 -4.98
N MET A 283 18.36 1.33 -3.75
CA MET A 283 17.86 -0.01 -3.40
C MET A 283 16.48 -0.29 -3.97
N LEU A 284 15.57 0.70 -3.94
CA LEU A 284 14.23 0.60 -4.53
C LEU A 284 14.31 0.43 -6.06
N ASP A 285 15.16 1.19 -6.74
CA ASP A 285 15.36 1.11 -8.18
C ASP A 285 15.86 -0.28 -8.59
N ARG A 286 16.80 -0.84 -7.82
CA ARG A 286 17.26 -2.23 -7.99
C ARG A 286 16.15 -3.24 -7.74
N ALA A 287 15.32 -3.04 -6.71
CA ALA A 287 14.24 -3.96 -6.40
C ALA A 287 13.13 -3.96 -7.46
N ILE A 288 12.86 -2.82 -8.11
CA ILE A 288 11.92 -2.69 -9.23
C ILE A 288 12.44 -3.36 -10.50
N ALA A 289 13.76 -3.45 -10.67
CA ALA A 289 14.40 -4.07 -11.83
C ALA A 289 14.47 -5.60 -11.76
N VAL A 290 14.11 -6.20 -10.62
CA VAL A 290 14.00 -7.67 -10.42
C VAL A 290 12.66 -8.17 -10.95
#